data_AF-Q6BNC9-F1
#
_entry.id   AF-Q6BNC9-F1
#
_cell.length_a   1.000
_cell.length_b   1.000
_cell.length_c   1.000
_cell.angle_alpha   90.00
_cell.angle_beta   90.00
_cell.angle_gamma   90.00
#
_symmetry.space_group_name_H-M   'P 1'
#
loop_
_entity.id
_entity.type
_entity.pdbx_description
1 polymer ?
#
loop_
_entity_poly.entity_id
_entity_poly.type
_entity_poly.pdbx_seq_one_letter_code
_entity_poly.pdbx_strand_id
1 'polypeptide(L)'
;MYSSRSQLKPMLEARNVESSLIDSQFKNSSLVYHCIRAKSSLTSYIHSNNSPDLAQEVQHRLIKINRQIDLNISEIAKSQQNVLLLLEHDLYYLLANLGILKIPRALFDQQILLFKRLVNNLLIEHETNAMLPLVKALQNPKTAEKVSKCFGIYLVEYTNYDEVNIFHLNFIVSFIPKILKVYKRFPRLLEIWLQYSCQDVITIETLTGQIALPLEHGLDNRKYFPLYDLLYSLLFTEDCKDQIIETYFLELIVILNNSEFPFLFQWLRQFSDISRCFINRFAYIFNEACIGQDERNILEYQRFLMAFNKVLVSLSLEFREQCLSDFELQFFSKLLQHTEADNSNIVYIFLIKTIDAMLPFISNSIFKDFITELFQSKIFSQRLDDCFSQPKYSECKILFLALFNKILETNCSHLVKDLFCFKDRIKEKKKSSCKPNKNLSMKAMQISKLKYNEGERQNSFLSILQKFQAKSPQDEYLVYDDEKLIPRLISESLLTFFQNKYECNKLLIALVINLLSFERGIIYNVYSKDVRSKYSDIENIMEFLFDAFLNYNDIINEHNERKYLTMDSAMISQNDQHEYLRPTPKFLERLSPLECNIGTSDVNHGSLISNMNCFQDFLNDIFYCIKIRHIIT
;
A
#
# COMPACT_ATOMS: atom_id res chain seq x y z
N MET A 1 -33.77 47.88 -39.21
CA MET A 1 -32.96 48.74 -38.31
C MET A 1 -33.50 48.67 -36.88
N TYR A 2 -33.20 47.60 -36.13
CA TYR A 2 -33.38 47.51 -34.68
C TYR A 2 -32.37 46.50 -34.13
N SER A 3 -31.13 46.91 -33.87
CA SER A 3 -30.15 46.05 -33.15
C SER A 3 -29.22 46.78 -32.18
N SER A 4 -29.25 48.12 -32.09
CA SER A 4 -28.24 48.87 -31.31
C SER A 4 -28.58 49.05 -29.83
N ARG A 5 -29.85 49.01 -29.40
CA ARG A 5 -30.23 49.32 -28.00
C ARG A 5 -30.02 48.15 -27.01
N SER A 6 -30.16 46.90 -27.44
CA SER A 6 -29.89 45.74 -26.57
C SER A 6 -28.39 45.48 -26.40
N GLN A 7 -27.58 45.82 -27.41
CA GLN A 7 -26.13 45.66 -27.42
C GLN A 7 -25.39 46.73 -26.59
N LEU A 8 -25.91 47.95 -26.46
CA LEU A 8 -25.26 49.02 -25.68
C LEU A 8 -25.51 48.97 -24.17
N LYS A 9 -26.54 48.24 -23.73
CA LYS A 9 -26.97 48.18 -22.31
C LYS A 9 -25.86 47.65 -21.37
N PRO A 10 -25.10 46.60 -21.73
CA PRO A 10 -23.95 46.15 -20.94
C PRO A 10 -22.84 47.19 -20.76
N MET A 11 -22.48 47.88 -21.83
CA MET A 11 -21.45 48.93 -21.81
C MET A 11 -21.91 50.14 -20.99
N LEU A 12 -23.19 50.48 -21.05
CA LEU A 12 -23.81 51.54 -20.24
C LEU A 12 -23.87 51.18 -18.75
N GLU A 13 -24.21 49.94 -18.40
CA GLU A 13 -24.20 49.48 -17.01
C GLU A 13 -22.78 49.52 -16.42
N ALA A 14 -21.76 49.12 -17.18
CA ALA A 14 -20.35 49.24 -16.78
C ALA A 14 -19.90 50.69 -16.63
N ARG A 15 -20.29 51.57 -17.56
CA ARG A 15 -19.96 53.00 -17.50
C ARG A 15 -20.66 53.71 -16.33
N ASN A 16 -21.88 53.29 -15.99
CA ASN A 16 -22.62 53.81 -14.84
C ASN A 16 -21.96 53.41 -13.52
N VAL A 17 -21.43 52.19 -13.44
CA VAL A 17 -20.58 51.76 -12.32
C VAL A 17 -19.32 52.62 -12.28
N GLU A 18 -18.63 52.81 -13.41
CA GLU A 18 -17.43 53.66 -13.46
C GLU A 18 -17.70 55.10 -13.02
N SER A 19 -18.84 55.69 -13.38
CA SER A 19 -19.21 57.02 -12.90
C SER A 19 -19.55 57.06 -11.41
N SER A 20 -20.18 56.00 -10.88
CA SER A 20 -20.45 55.91 -9.44
C SER A 20 -19.20 55.55 -8.60
N LEU A 21 -18.07 55.23 -9.23
CA LEU A 21 -16.75 55.16 -8.57
C LEU A 21 -16.18 56.55 -8.27
N ILE A 22 -16.58 57.56 -9.05
CA ILE A 22 -16.09 58.95 -8.91
C ILE A 22 -16.92 59.69 -7.85
N ASP A 23 -18.19 59.35 -7.70
CA ASP A 23 -19.09 59.90 -6.68
C ASP A 23 -19.13 59.00 -5.43
N SER A 24 -18.58 59.49 -4.32
CA SER A 24 -18.46 58.80 -3.01
C SER A 24 -19.79 58.49 -2.29
N GLN A 25 -20.93 58.47 -2.99
CA GLN A 25 -22.26 58.45 -2.39
C GLN A 25 -22.91 57.06 -2.23
N PHE A 26 -22.29 55.98 -2.72
CA PHE A 26 -22.87 54.65 -2.55
C PHE A 26 -22.42 53.98 -1.24
N LYS A 27 -23.39 53.48 -0.45
CA LYS A 27 -23.11 52.51 0.61
C LYS A 27 -22.42 51.28 -0.02
N ASN A 28 -21.29 50.84 0.54
CA ASN A 28 -20.42 49.78 -0.01
C ASN A 28 -21.16 48.54 -0.53
N SER A 29 -22.23 48.09 0.13
CA SER A 29 -23.03 46.93 -0.30
C SER A 29 -23.79 47.11 -1.61
N SER A 30 -24.22 48.34 -1.92
CA SER A 30 -24.95 48.67 -3.17
C SER A 30 -23.99 48.77 -4.37
N LEU A 31 -22.83 49.42 -4.17
CA LEU A 31 -21.80 49.54 -5.20
C LEU A 31 -21.28 48.18 -5.65
N VAL A 32 -21.11 47.24 -4.71
CA VAL A 32 -20.69 45.87 -5.01
C VAL A 32 -21.73 45.12 -5.85
N TYR A 33 -23.01 45.19 -5.48
CA TYR A 33 -24.09 44.59 -6.27
C TYR A 33 -24.13 45.15 -7.69
N HIS A 34 -23.90 46.46 -7.85
CA HIS A 34 -23.82 47.10 -9.17
C HIS A 34 -22.57 46.69 -9.96
N CYS A 35 -21.41 46.57 -9.32
CA CYS A 35 -20.19 46.04 -9.95
C CYS A 35 -20.39 44.61 -10.46
N ILE A 36 -21.02 43.77 -9.64
CA ILE A 36 -21.34 42.37 -9.96
C ILE A 36 -22.34 42.28 -11.13
N ARG A 37 -23.39 43.11 -11.12
CA ARG A 37 -24.38 43.17 -12.20
C ARG A 37 -23.80 43.71 -13.51
N ALA A 38 -22.97 44.75 -13.45
CA ALA A 38 -22.28 45.28 -14.63
C ALA A 38 -21.30 44.26 -15.22
N LYS A 39 -20.60 43.50 -14.37
CA LYS A 39 -19.78 42.38 -14.80
C LYS A 39 -20.61 41.33 -15.55
N SER A 40 -21.74 40.89 -15.00
CA SER A 40 -22.69 39.95 -15.63
C SER A 40 -23.13 40.35 -17.04
N SER A 41 -23.52 41.61 -17.18
CA SER A 41 -24.00 42.15 -18.43
C SER A 41 -22.88 42.21 -19.46
N LEU A 42 -21.66 42.61 -19.06
CA LEU A 42 -20.49 42.60 -19.93
C LEU A 42 -20.10 41.18 -20.38
N THR A 43 -20.21 40.16 -19.51
CA THR A 43 -19.97 38.75 -19.89
C THR A 43 -20.90 38.29 -21.00
N SER A 44 -22.20 38.54 -20.81
CA SER A 44 -23.25 38.15 -21.76
C SER A 44 -23.08 38.86 -23.12
N TYR A 45 -22.49 40.06 -23.09
CA TYR A 45 -22.20 40.86 -24.26
C TYR A 45 -21.04 40.32 -25.11
N ILE A 46 -20.01 39.77 -24.47
CA ILE A 46 -18.86 39.16 -25.16
C ILE A 46 -19.31 37.85 -25.83
N HIS A 47 -20.06 37.00 -25.14
CA HIS A 47 -20.59 35.75 -25.72
C HIS A 47 -21.47 35.97 -26.96
N SER A 48 -21.96 37.20 -27.16
CA SER A 48 -22.78 37.56 -28.31
C SER A 48 -22.04 38.35 -29.40
N ASN A 49 -20.77 38.75 -29.21
CA ASN A 49 -20.01 39.56 -30.17
C ASN A 49 -18.51 39.19 -30.23
N ASN A 50 -18.07 38.60 -31.34
CA ASN A 50 -16.69 38.14 -31.59
C ASN A 50 -15.77 39.23 -32.19
N SER A 51 -15.74 40.45 -31.63
CA SER A 51 -14.86 41.52 -32.12
C SER A 51 -13.60 41.68 -31.23
N PRO A 52 -12.37 41.63 -31.80
CA PRO A 52 -11.12 41.75 -31.04
C PRO A 52 -10.94 43.09 -30.32
N ASP A 53 -11.30 44.20 -30.97
CA ASP A 53 -11.18 45.55 -30.38
C ASP A 53 -12.18 45.75 -29.23
N LEU A 54 -13.36 45.15 -29.38
CA LEU A 54 -14.41 45.14 -28.36
C LEU A 54 -14.00 44.27 -27.17
N ALA A 55 -13.28 43.17 -27.41
CA ALA A 55 -12.75 42.30 -26.36
C ALA A 55 -11.70 43.03 -25.50
N GLN A 56 -10.80 43.82 -26.11
CA GLN A 56 -9.83 44.64 -25.36
C GLN A 56 -10.50 45.73 -24.53
N GLU A 57 -11.52 46.41 -25.06
CA GLU A 57 -12.25 47.43 -24.29
C GLU A 57 -13.02 46.82 -23.12
N VAL A 58 -13.68 45.67 -23.35
CA VAL A 58 -14.37 44.94 -22.28
C VAL A 58 -13.36 44.41 -21.25
N GLN A 59 -12.19 43.94 -21.67
CA GLN A 59 -11.09 43.52 -20.80
C GLN A 59 -10.62 44.66 -19.89
N HIS A 60 -10.40 45.87 -20.42
CA HIS A 60 -9.99 47.03 -19.63
C HIS A 60 -11.04 47.43 -18.57
N ARG A 61 -12.33 47.38 -18.94
CA ARG A 61 -13.44 47.69 -18.04
C ARG A 61 -13.61 46.63 -16.95
N LEU A 62 -13.44 45.35 -17.28
CA LEU A 62 -13.46 44.26 -16.31
C LEU A 62 -12.33 44.40 -15.28
N ILE A 63 -11.10 44.75 -15.72
CA ILE A 63 -9.96 45.00 -14.82
C ILE A 63 -10.29 46.11 -13.80
N LYS A 64 -10.94 47.20 -14.23
CA LYS A 64 -11.35 48.29 -13.33
C LYS A 64 -12.44 47.90 -12.36
N ILE A 65 -13.47 47.19 -12.83
CA ILE A 65 -14.55 46.66 -11.97
C ILE A 65 -13.96 45.71 -10.92
N ASN A 66 -13.00 44.87 -11.30
CA ASN A 66 -12.31 43.98 -10.38
C ASN A 66 -11.52 44.74 -9.32
N ARG A 67 -10.72 45.76 -9.69
CA ARG A 67 -10.03 46.61 -8.70
C ARG A 67 -10.96 47.21 -7.65
N GLN A 68 -12.23 47.49 -7.99
CA GLN A 68 -13.20 47.96 -7.01
C GLN A 68 -13.77 46.85 -6.13
N ILE A 69 -13.97 45.66 -6.69
CA ILE A 69 -14.29 44.47 -5.92
C ILE A 69 -13.15 44.22 -4.91
N ASP A 70 -11.88 44.28 -5.34
CA ASP A 70 -10.68 44.12 -4.52
C ASP A 70 -10.66 45.00 -3.26
N LEU A 71 -11.00 46.28 -3.40
CA LEU A 71 -11.06 47.23 -2.28
C LEU A 71 -12.15 46.90 -1.25
N ASN A 72 -13.16 46.13 -1.64
CA ASN A 72 -14.32 45.78 -0.82
C ASN A 72 -14.39 44.30 -0.41
N ILE A 73 -13.54 43.41 -0.95
CA ILE A 73 -13.57 41.95 -0.69
C ILE A 73 -13.56 41.59 0.79
N SER A 74 -12.83 42.34 1.62
CA SER A 74 -12.77 42.11 3.07
C SER A 74 -14.14 42.27 3.75
N GLU A 75 -14.99 43.18 3.27
CA GLU A 75 -16.37 43.41 3.70
C GLU A 75 -17.36 42.49 3.00
N ILE A 76 -17.20 42.29 1.69
CA ILE A 76 -18.10 41.46 0.87
C ILE A 76 -18.11 40.04 1.42
N ALA A 77 -16.94 39.50 1.71
CA ALA A 77 -16.83 38.13 2.15
C ALA A 77 -17.24 37.93 3.64
N LYS A 78 -17.73 38.97 4.34
CA LYS A 78 -18.28 38.87 5.71
C LYS A 78 -19.68 38.22 5.74
N SER A 79 -20.39 38.13 4.59
CA SER A 79 -21.74 37.58 4.55
C SER A 79 -21.89 36.46 3.50
N GLN A 80 -22.72 35.48 3.83
CA GLN A 80 -22.97 34.30 3.00
C GLN A 80 -23.66 34.61 1.66
N GLN A 81 -24.57 35.60 1.64
CA GLN A 81 -25.28 36.05 0.42
C GLN A 81 -24.33 36.71 -0.58
N ASN A 82 -23.35 37.45 -0.06
CA ASN A 82 -22.33 38.09 -0.87
C ASN A 82 -21.34 37.10 -1.48
N VAL A 83 -20.99 36.03 -0.76
CA VAL A 83 -20.17 34.93 -1.31
C VAL A 83 -20.90 34.26 -2.46
N LEU A 84 -22.20 33.95 -2.32
CA LEU A 84 -22.99 33.38 -3.41
C LEU A 84 -23.07 34.31 -4.63
N LEU A 85 -23.33 35.61 -4.43
CA LEU A 85 -23.34 36.62 -5.50
C LEU A 85 -22.00 36.72 -6.24
N LEU A 86 -20.86 36.60 -5.55
CA LEU A 86 -19.55 36.58 -6.18
C LEU A 86 -19.31 35.31 -7.01
N LEU A 87 -19.82 34.15 -6.56
CA LEU A 87 -19.75 32.90 -7.32
C LEU A 87 -20.63 32.91 -8.58
N GLU A 88 -21.70 33.72 -8.62
CA GLU A 88 -22.52 33.89 -9.84
C GLU A 88 -21.77 34.61 -10.97
N HIS A 89 -20.68 35.30 -10.64
CA HIS A 89 -19.91 36.14 -11.55
C HIS A 89 -18.41 35.89 -11.38
N ASP A 90 -18.03 34.61 -11.35
CA ASP A 90 -16.63 34.20 -11.23
C ASP A 90 -15.77 34.88 -12.31
N LEU A 91 -14.71 35.55 -11.86
CA LEU A 91 -13.77 36.24 -12.73
C LEU A 91 -12.94 35.24 -13.56
N TYR A 92 -12.62 34.08 -13.01
CA TYR A 92 -11.76 33.10 -13.65
C TYR A 92 -12.44 32.50 -14.89
N TYR A 93 -13.67 31.99 -14.73
CA TYR A 93 -14.49 31.53 -15.86
C TYR A 93 -14.62 32.58 -16.97
N LEU A 94 -14.76 33.84 -16.57
CA LEU A 94 -14.94 34.96 -17.47
C LEU A 94 -13.64 35.33 -18.22
N LEU A 95 -12.51 35.38 -17.52
CA LEU A 95 -11.20 35.64 -18.12
C LEU A 95 -10.74 34.48 -19.02
N ALA A 96 -11.04 33.24 -18.63
CA ALA A 96 -10.75 32.05 -19.43
C ALA A 96 -11.55 32.02 -20.75
N ASN A 97 -12.85 32.32 -20.71
CA ASN A 97 -13.65 32.47 -21.92
C ASN A 97 -13.21 33.64 -22.84
N LEU A 98 -12.40 34.55 -22.30
CA LEU A 98 -11.78 35.64 -23.07
C LEU A 98 -10.38 35.30 -23.60
N GLY A 99 -9.89 34.07 -23.38
CA GLY A 99 -8.55 33.65 -23.79
C GLY A 99 -7.44 34.38 -23.04
N ILE A 100 -7.71 34.93 -21.85
CA ILE A 100 -6.73 35.65 -21.05
C ILE A 100 -5.94 34.62 -20.23
N LEU A 101 -4.79 34.24 -20.77
CA LEU A 101 -3.92 33.16 -20.25
C LEU A 101 -3.12 33.52 -18.99
N LYS A 102 -3.07 34.81 -18.59
CA LYS A 102 -2.29 35.26 -17.43
C LYS A 102 -3.14 36.06 -16.47
N ILE A 103 -3.59 35.41 -15.42
CA ILE A 103 -4.38 36.04 -14.35
C ILE A 103 -3.41 36.74 -13.38
N PRO A 104 -3.59 38.05 -13.10
CA PRO A 104 -2.78 38.76 -12.14
C PRO A 104 -2.75 38.09 -10.75
N ARG A 105 -1.56 37.91 -10.18
CA ARG A 105 -1.35 37.26 -8.86
C ARG A 105 -2.21 37.83 -7.72
N ALA A 106 -2.47 39.14 -7.73
CA ALA A 106 -3.33 39.76 -6.72
C ALA A 106 -4.79 39.25 -6.77
N LEU A 107 -5.29 38.90 -7.96
CA LEU A 107 -6.63 38.32 -8.12
C LEU A 107 -6.66 36.86 -7.66
N PHE A 108 -5.55 36.13 -7.81
CA PHE A 108 -5.39 34.77 -7.30
C PHE A 108 -5.49 34.69 -5.77
N ASP A 109 -4.72 35.51 -5.05
CA ASP A 109 -4.74 35.53 -3.58
C ASP A 109 -6.14 35.83 -3.02
N GLN A 110 -6.91 36.66 -3.73
CA GLN A 110 -8.28 37.01 -3.36
C GLN A 110 -9.27 35.88 -3.59
N GLN A 111 -9.17 35.17 -4.72
CA GLN A 111 -10.04 34.03 -4.99
C GLN A 111 -9.78 32.88 -4.02
N ILE A 112 -8.51 32.66 -3.64
CA ILE A 112 -8.17 31.74 -2.56
C ILE A 112 -8.89 32.11 -1.26
N LEU A 113 -8.96 33.39 -0.90
CA LEU A 113 -9.68 33.84 0.30
C LEU A 113 -11.19 33.63 0.21
N LEU A 114 -11.78 33.81 -0.98
CA LEU A 114 -13.20 33.56 -1.22
C LEU A 114 -13.53 32.06 -1.16
N PHE A 115 -12.70 31.24 -1.80
CA PHE A 115 -12.79 29.79 -1.73
C PHE A 115 -12.64 29.28 -0.30
N LYS A 116 -11.69 29.83 0.46
CA LYS A 116 -11.51 29.57 1.90
C LYS A 116 -12.77 29.81 2.71
N ARG A 117 -13.44 30.93 2.47
CA ARG A 117 -14.68 31.27 3.18
C ARG A 117 -15.86 30.42 2.74
N LEU A 118 -15.97 30.09 1.45
CA LEU A 118 -16.98 29.17 0.92
C LEU A 118 -16.90 27.80 1.61
N VAL A 119 -15.71 27.20 1.64
CA VAL A 119 -15.49 25.91 2.31
C VAL A 119 -15.79 26.00 3.80
N ASN A 120 -15.30 27.02 4.51
CA ASN A 120 -15.60 27.18 5.93
C ASN A 120 -17.11 27.31 6.19
N ASN A 121 -17.85 28.05 5.36
CA ASN A 121 -19.31 28.17 5.46
C ASN A 121 -20.04 26.84 5.25
N LEU A 122 -19.52 25.98 4.37
CA LEU A 122 -20.06 24.64 4.13
C LEU A 122 -19.73 23.64 5.26
N LEU A 123 -18.73 23.93 6.10
CA LEU A 123 -18.28 23.05 7.19
C LEU A 123 -18.85 23.37 8.57
N ILE A 124 -19.65 24.44 8.74
CA ILE A 124 -20.25 24.77 10.05
C ILE A 124 -21.17 23.62 10.52
N GLU A 125 -20.96 23.12 11.75
CA GLU A 125 -21.63 21.95 12.35
C GLU A 125 -23.00 22.26 13.00
N HIS A 126 -23.75 21.20 13.31
CA HIS A 126 -25.22 21.08 13.30
C HIS A 126 -26.05 21.61 14.49
N GLU A 127 -25.52 22.43 15.40
CA GLU A 127 -26.22 22.69 16.69
C GLU A 127 -27.03 24.00 16.80
N THR A 128 -27.26 24.74 15.72
CA THR A 128 -28.19 25.88 15.77
C THR A 128 -29.28 25.79 14.72
N ASN A 129 -30.52 26.17 15.09
CA ASN A 129 -31.73 26.23 14.23
C ASN A 129 -31.55 27.00 12.90
N ALA A 130 -30.40 27.64 12.70
CA ALA A 130 -29.88 28.07 11.42
C ALA A 130 -29.32 26.87 10.64
N MET A 131 -30.18 26.05 10.02
CA MET A 131 -29.76 25.41 8.76
C MET A 131 -29.29 26.55 7.85
N LEU A 132 -27.96 26.74 7.76
CA LEU A 132 -27.34 27.88 7.09
C LEU A 132 -27.99 28.02 5.71
N PRO A 133 -28.47 29.21 5.33
CA PRO A 133 -29.15 29.44 4.06
C PRO A 133 -28.41 28.87 2.84
N LEU A 134 -27.09 28.64 2.91
CA LEU A 134 -26.28 28.02 1.87
C LEU A 134 -26.66 26.55 1.64
N VAL A 135 -26.79 25.77 2.72
CA VAL A 135 -27.17 24.35 2.63
C VAL A 135 -28.58 24.22 2.07
N LYS A 136 -29.50 25.11 2.47
CA LYS A 136 -30.83 25.20 1.85
C LYS A 136 -30.75 25.65 0.38
N ALA A 137 -29.88 26.61 0.05
CA ALA A 137 -29.71 27.08 -1.31
C ALA A 137 -29.10 26.02 -2.24
N LEU A 138 -28.29 25.09 -1.71
CA LEU A 138 -27.76 23.94 -2.45
C LEU A 138 -28.84 22.94 -2.87
N GLN A 139 -30.06 23.00 -2.28
CA GLN A 139 -31.19 22.23 -2.79
C GLN A 139 -31.66 22.73 -4.17
N ASN A 140 -31.29 23.96 -4.55
CA ASN A 140 -31.51 24.47 -5.91
C ASN A 140 -30.41 23.94 -6.85
N PRO A 141 -30.76 23.20 -7.92
CA PRO A 141 -29.79 22.63 -8.86
C PRO A 141 -28.83 23.67 -9.48
N LYS A 142 -29.32 24.87 -9.79
CA LYS A 142 -28.49 25.94 -10.38
C LYS A 142 -27.44 26.45 -9.40
N THR A 143 -27.79 26.55 -8.12
CA THR A 143 -26.85 26.97 -7.08
C THR A 143 -25.80 25.88 -6.84
N ALA A 144 -26.22 24.61 -6.78
CA ALA A 144 -25.31 23.48 -6.62
C ALA A 144 -24.31 23.37 -7.78
N GLU A 145 -24.77 23.59 -9.01
CA GLU A 145 -23.93 23.68 -10.20
C GLU A 145 -22.89 24.80 -10.11
N LYS A 146 -23.32 26.02 -9.76
CA LYS A 146 -22.39 27.16 -9.63
C LYS A 146 -21.32 26.90 -8.58
N VAL A 147 -21.72 26.40 -7.41
CA VAL A 147 -20.79 26.05 -6.33
C VAL A 147 -19.84 24.94 -6.79
N SER A 148 -20.36 23.90 -7.43
CA SER A 148 -19.57 22.79 -7.98
C SER A 148 -18.51 23.28 -8.99
N LYS A 149 -18.91 24.12 -9.96
CA LYS A 149 -18.01 24.73 -10.95
C LYS A 149 -16.89 25.54 -10.29
N CYS A 150 -17.22 26.32 -9.27
CA CYS A 150 -16.23 27.10 -8.54
C CYS A 150 -15.20 26.18 -7.84
N PHE A 151 -15.65 25.10 -7.18
CA PHE A 151 -14.73 24.13 -6.59
C PHE A 151 -13.78 23.54 -7.64
N GLY A 152 -14.31 23.13 -8.79
CA GLY A 152 -13.49 22.58 -9.87
C GLY A 152 -12.47 23.58 -10.42
N ILE A 153 -12.92 24.77 -10.83
CA ILE A 153 -12.08 25.84 -11.40
C ILE A 153 -10.95 26.23 -10.43
N TYR A 154 -11.25 26.44 -9.15
CA TYR A 154 -10.20 26.76 -8.17
C TYR A 154 -9.20 25.63 -7.96
N LEU A 155 -9.65 24.38 -8.07
CA LEU A 155 -8.75 23.22 -8.00
C LEU A 155 -7.85 23.09 -9.25
N VAL A 156 -8.32 23.47 -10.45
CA VAL A 156 -7.48 23.51 -11.68
C VAL A 156 -6.28 24.42 -11.48
N GLU A 157 -6.45 25.56 -10.85
CA GLU A 157 -5.35 26.49 -10.62
C GLU A 157 -4.30 25.93 -9.64
N TYR A 158 -4.71 25.05 -8.72
CA TYR A 158 -3.77 24.37 -7.83
C TYR A 158 -2.98 23.25 -8.52
N THR A 159 -3.40 22.76 -9.69
CA THR A 159 -2.63 21.74 -10.43
C THR A 159 -1.39 22.31 -11.12
N ASN A 160 -1.25 23.64 -11.25
CA ASN A 160 -0.07 24.30 -11.81
C ASN A 160 1.04 24.48 -10.75
N TYR A 161 1.35 23.43 -10.00
CA TYR A 161 2.18 23.50 -8.78
C TYR A 161 3.64 23.87 -9.02
N ASP A 162 4.20 23.63 -10.21
CA ASP A 162 5.60 23.95 -10.54
C ASP A 162 5.90 25.46 -10.48
N GLU A 163 4.87 26.32 -10.60
CA GLU A 163 5.00 27.78 -10.50
C GLU A 163 4.67 28.33 -9.10
N VAL A 164 4.31 27.44 -8.16
CA VAL A 164 3.76 27.81 -6.85
C VAL A 164 4.87 27.76 -5.80
N ASN A 165 5.10 28.87 -5.09
CA ASN A 165 6.11 28.89 -4.03
C ASN A 165 5.72 28.00 -2.82
N ILE A 166 6.71 27.63 -1.99
CA ILE A 166 6.53 26.75 -0.81
C ILE A 166 5.41 27.21 0.14
N PHE A 167 5.21 28.52 0.32
CA PHE A 167 4.15 29.04 1.20
C PHE A 167 2.75 28.69 0.66
N HIS A 168 2.56 28.82 -0.65
CA HIS A 168 1.30 28.50 -1.30
C HIS A 168 1.10 26.98 -1.37
N LEU A 169 2.17 26.19 -1.58
CA LEU A 169 2.11 24.73 -1.49
C LEU A 169 1.60 24.29 -0.10
N ASN A 170 2.20 24.81 0.98
CA ASN A 170 1.76 24.54 2.35
C ASN A 170 0.30 24.96 2.57
N PHE A 171 -0.11 26.10 2.01
CA PHE A 171 -1.49 26.55 2.07
C PHE A 171 -2.43 25.56 1.35
N ILE A 172 -2.11 25.15 0.12
CA ILE A 172 -2.89 24.21 -0.69
C ILE A 172 -3.06 22.89 0.09
N VAL A 173 -1.95 22.31 0.55
CA VAL A 173 -1.94 21.06 1.33
C VAL A 173 -2.79 21.18 2.59
N SER A 174 -2.69 22.30 3.33
CA SER A 174 -3.51 22.53 4.53
C SER A 174 -5.02 22.64 4.26
N PHE A 175 -5.38 22.89 3.00
CA PHE A 175 -6.75 23.20 2.60
C PHE A 175 -7.48 21.99 2.02
N ILE A 176 -6.76 21.05 1.38
CA ILE A 176 -7.26 19.75 0.91
C ILE A 176 -8.19 19.03 1.90
N PRO A 177 -7.85 18.82 3.19
CA PRO A 177 -8.72 18.08 4.11
C PRO A 177 -10.08 18.76 4.31
N LYS A 178 -10.15 20.09 4.17
CA LYS A 178 -11.42 20.81 4.26
C LYS A 178 -12.28 20.60 3.01
N ILE A 179 -11.65 20.56 1.84
CA ILE A 179 -12.33 20.24 0.59
C ILE A 179 -12.89 18.83 0.63
N LEU A 180 -12.08 17.85 1.09
CA LEU A 180 -12.51 16.46 1.25
C LEU A 180 -13.70 16.34 2.22
N LYS A 181 -13.67 17.04 3.36
CA LYS A 181 -14.83 17.12 4.27
C LYS A 181 -16.08 17.69 3.59
N VAL A 182 -15.93 18.70 2.72
CA VAL A 182 -17.07 19.24 1.95
C VAL A 182 -17.60 18.21 0.97
N TYR A 183 -16.75 17.52 0.21
CA TYR A 183 -17.20 16.48 -0.72
C TYR A 183 -17.81 15.27 -0.01
N LYS A 184 -17.31 14.91 1.17
CA LYS A 184 -17.92 13.88 2.01
C LYS A 184 -19.31 14.30 2.50
N ARG A 185 -19.50 15.57 2.88
CA ARG A 185 -20.79 16.11 3.34
C ARG A 185 -21.78 16.37 2.21
N PHE A 186 -21.28 16.77 1.03
CA PHE A 186 -22.06 17.14 -0.14
C PHE A 186 -21.52 16.47 -1.42
N PRO A 187 -21.60 15.14 -1.57
CA PRO A 187 -20.99 14.42 -2.71
C PRO A 187 -21.54 14.85 -4.06
N ARG A 188 -22.80 15.32 -4.09
CA ARG A 188 -23.45 15.87 -5.28
C ARG A 188 -22.66 17.02 -5.92
N LEU A 189 -21.94 17.83 -5.14
CA LEU A 189 -21.11 18.90 -5.70
C LEU A 189 -19.97 18.35 -6.54
N LEU A 190 -19.34 17.25 -6.12
CA LEU A 190 -18.30 16.60 -6.89
C LEU A 190 -18.89 15.92 -8.13
N GLU A 191 -20.02 15.24 -7.97
CA GLU A 191 -20.69 14.54 -9.06
C GLU A 191 -21.07 15.50 -10.19
N ILE A 192 -21.62 16.66 -9.83
CA ILE A 192 -21.96 17.71 -10.77
C ILE A 192 -20.71 18.19 -11.55
N TRP A 193 -19.57 18.37 -10.87
CA TRP A 193 -18.34 18.83 -11.53
C TRP A 193 -17.88 17.82 -12.59
N LEU A 194 -17.83 16.55 -12.21
CA LEU A 194 -17.39 15.47 -13.08
C LEU A 194 -18.36 15.24 -14.26
N GLN A 195 -19.62 15.68 -14.16
CA GLN A 195 -20.58 15.71 -15.26
C GLN A 195 -20.36 16.93 -16.19
N TYR A 196 -20.09 18.11 -15.61
CA TYR A 196 -19.94 19.36 -16.37
C TYR A 196 -18.57 19.53 -17.04
N SER A 197 -17.49 18.95 -16.52
CA SER A 197 -16.15 19.13 -17.11
C SER A 197 -16.05 18.70 -18.58
N CYS A 198 -16.96 17.83 -19.03
CA CYS A 198 -17.11 17.45 -20.44
C CYS A 198 -17.56 18.60 -21.36
N GLN A 199 -18.16 19.67 -20.81
CA GLN A 199 -18.78 20.77 -21.57
C GLN A 199 -17.94 22.05 -21.58
N ASP A 200 -17.06 22.24 -20.59
CA ASP A 200 -16.26 23.47 -20.39
C ASP A 200 -14.74 23.24 -20.64
N VAL A 201 -14.39 22.36 -21.59
CA VAL A 201 -13.00 21.96 -21.93
C VAL A 201 -12.11 23.16 -22.23
N ILE A 202 -12.62 24.14 -23.00
CA ILE A 202 -11.89 25.36 -23.38
C ILE A 202 -11.47 26.16 -22.13
N THR A 203 -12.34 26.23 -21.12
CA THR A 203 -12.02 26.93 -19.87
C THR A 203 -10.93 26.19 -19.11
N ILE A 204 -11.00 24.86 -19.04
CA ILE A 204 -9.96 24.04 -18.39
C ILE A 204 -8.61 24.21 -19.11
N GLU A 205 -8.59 24.10 -20.44
CA GLU A 205 -7.39 24.27 -21.27
C GLU A 205 -6.77 25.67 -21.12
N THR A 206 -7.61 26.71 -21.00
CA THR A 206 -7.14 28.09 -20.83
C THR A 206 -6.54 28.32 -19.44
N LEU A 207 -7.10 27.70 -18.40
CA LEU A 207 -6.64 27.84 -17.00
C LEU A 207 -5.38 27.02 -16.69
N THR A 208 -5.19 25.87 -17.34
CA THR A 208 -3.96 25.08 -17.18
C THR A 208 -2.77 25.69 -17.93
N GLY A 209 -3.00 26.66 -18.82
CA GLY A 209 -1.99 27.57 -19.39
C GLY A 209 -0.94 26.96 -20.33
N GLN A 210 -0.53 25.70 -20.15
CA GLN A 210 0.62 25.09 -20.84
C GLN A 210 0.59 23.56 -20.91
N ILE A 211 -0.48 22.88 -20.49
CA ILE A 211 -0.55 21.43 -20.65
C ILE A 211 -1.28 21.19 -21.96
N ALA A 212 -0.51 21.00 -23.05
CA ALA A 212 -0.91 19.94 -23.95
C ALA A 212 -1.06 18.73 -23.05
N LEU A 213 -2.29 18.44 -22.60
CA LEU A 213 -2.64 17.10 -22.13
C LEU A 213 -1.98 16.22 -23.18
N PRO A 214 -1.15 15.22 -22.82
CA PRO A 214 -0.74 14.25 -23.81
C PRO A 214 -2.06 13.73 -24.37
N LEU A 215 -2.46 14.28 -25.52
CA LEU A 215 -3.63 13.94 -26.30
C LEU A 215 -3.28 12.64 -27.03
N GLU A 216 -2.63 11.73 -26.30
CA GLU A 216 -2.37 10.37 -26.69
C GLU A 216 -3.73 9.69 -26.68
N HIS A 217 -4.36 9.72 -27.86
CA HIS A 217 -5.37 8.80 -28.35
C HIS A 217 -6.57 8.51 -27.39
N GLY A 218 -7.71 9.18 -27.66
CA GLY A 218 -9.04 8.69 -27.23
C GLY A 218 -9.75 9.47 -26.12
N LEU A 219 -9.54 10.79 -26.05
CA LEU A 219 -10.00 11.66 -24.95
C LEU A 219 -11.42 12.26 -25.09
N ASP A 220 -12.28 11.73 -25.96
CA ASP A 220 -13.73 12.03 -25.88
C ASP A 220 -14.37 11.52 -24.57
N ASN A 221 -13.62 10.77 -23.76
CA ASN A 221 -14.14 10.06 -22.58
C ASN A 221 -13.52 10.40 -21.22
N ARG A 222 -12.37 11.09 -21.05
CA ARG A 222 -11.87 11.34 -19.68
C ARG A 222 -12.51 12.59 -19.07
N LYS A 223 -13.21 12.39 -17.96
CA LYS A 223 -13.77 13.45 -17.11
C LYS A 223 -12.66 14.00 -16.21
N TYR A 224 -12.04 15.13 -16.56
CA TYR A 224 -10.95 15.73 -15.78
C TYR A 224 -11.33 16.00 -14.31
N PHE A 225 -10.44 15.65 -13.37
CA PHE A 225 -10.63 15.89 -11.95
C PHE A 225 -9.38 16.46 -11.27
N PRO A 226 -9.31 17.80 -11.07
CA PRO A 226 -8.07 18.45 -10.67
C PRO A 226 -7.58 18.07 -9.26
N LEU A 227 -8.47 17.80 -8.30
CA LEU A 227 -8.04 17.38 -6.97
C LEU A 227 -7.43 15.97 -6.98
N TYR A 228 -7.93 15.07 -7.85
CA TYR A 228 -7.32 13.76 -8.05
C TYR A 228 -5.92 13.91 -8.65
N ASP A 229 -5.79 14.71 -9.72
CA ASP A 229 -4.51 14.93 -10.39
C ASP A 229 -3.50 15.66 -9.49
N LEU A 230 -3.95 16.63 -8.69
CA LEU A 230 -3.12 17.31 -7.70
C LEU A 230 -2.61 16.35 -6.62
N LEU A 231 -3.52 15.58 -5.99
CA LEU A 231 -3.13 14.62 -4.96
C LEU A 231 -2.24 13.52 -5.54
N TYR A 232 -2.52 13.09 -6.77
CA TYR A 232 -1.68 12.19 -7.54
C TYR A 232 -0.27 12.77 -7.68
N SER A 233 -0.11 13.98 -8.22
CA SER A 233 1.21 14.61 -8.36
C SER A 233 1.94 14.76 -7.03
N LEU A 234 1.24 15.20 -5.98
CA LEU A 234 1.81 15.37 -4.63
C LEU A 234 2.27 14.07 -3.99
N LEU A 235 1.70 12.91 -4.34
CA LEU A 235 2.18 11.60 -3.85
C LEU A 235 3.60 11.29 -4.32
N PHE A 236 4.09 11.94 -5.39
CA PHE A 236 5.39 11.65 -6.00
C PHE A 236 6.41 12.78 -5.87
N THR A 237 6.01 13.94 -5.35
CA THR A 237 6.92 15.08 -5.14
C THR A 237 7.82 14.83 -3.92
N GLU A 238 9.14 14.98 -4.08
CA GLU A 238 10.11 14.77 -3.00
C GLU A 238 9.96 15.75 -1.83
N ASP A 239 9.37 16.93 -2.07
CA ASP A 239 9.16 17.97 -1.08
C ASP A 239 7.93 17.73 -0.19
N CYS A 240 7.07 16.76 -0.54
CA CYS A 240 5.80 16.46 0.14
C CYS A 240 5.75 15.01 0.66
N LYS A 241 6.86 14.49 1.21
CA LYS A 241 7.02 13.13 1.77
C LYS A 241 6.19 12.84 3.04
N ASP A 242 5.02 13.43 3.17
CA ASP A 242 4.16 13.33 4.35
C ASP A 242 3.11 12.23 4.17
N GLN A 243 3.00 11.35 5.17
CA GLN A 243 1.88 10.40 5.37
C GLN A 243 0.49 11.07 5.31
N ILE A 244 0.47 12.39 5.45
CA ILE A 244 -0.72 13.24 5.36
C ILE A 244 -1.29 13.24 3.93
N ILE A 245 -0.46 13.29 2.88
CA ILE A 245 -0.93 13.27 1.48
C ILE A 245 -1.53 11.91 1.13
N GLU A 246 -0.90 10.81 1.57
CA GLU A 246 -1.46 9.46 1.48
C GLU A 246 -2.86 9.41 2.10
N THR A 247 -3.03 9.99 3.28
CA THR A 247 -4.31 10.03 4.00
C THR A 247 -5.37 10.79 3.19
N TYR A 248 -5.01 11.91 2.57
CA TYR A 248 -5.93 12.70 1.75
C TYR A 248 -6.31 11.99 0.45
N PHE A 249 -5.36 11.31 -0.20
CA PHE A 249 -5.65 10.50 -1.37
C PHE A 249 -6.62 9.36 -1.02
N LEU A 250 -6.38 8.65 0.09
CA LEU A 250 -7.29 7.60 0.58
C LEU A 250 -8.69 8.12 0.87
N GLU A 251 -8.81 9.27 1.55
CA GLU A 251 -10.10 9.90 1.82
C GLU A 251 -10.83 10.29 0.53
N LEU A 252 -10.11 10.75 -0.50
CA LEU A 252 -10.69 11.01 -1.81
C LEU A 252 -11.23 9.72 -2.47
N ILE A 253 -10.47 8.63 -2.45
CA ILE A 253 -10.90 7.34 -2.98
C ILE A 253 -12.18 6.86 -2.28
N VAL A 254 -12.27 7.01 -0.96
CA VAL A 254 -13.47 6.65 -0.19
C VAL A 254 -14.69 7.50 -0.60
N ILE A 255 -14.51 8.80 -0.85
CA ILE A 255 -15.58 9.68 -1.32
C ILE A 255 -16.05 9.26 -2.72
N LEU A 256 -15.12 8.96 -3.63
CA LEU A 256 -15.42 8.54 -4.99
C LEU A 256 -16.05 7.14 -5.05
N ASN A 257 -15.69 6.25 -4.13
CA ASN A 257 -16.25 4.90 -4.04
C ASN A 257 -17.62 4.85 -3.33
N ASN A 258 -18.29 5.99 -3.16
CA ASN A 258 -19.60 6.05 -2.52
C ASN A 258 -20.69 5.49 -3.45
N SER A 259 -21.26 4.34 -3.07
CA SER A 259 -22.30 3.64 -3.85
C SER A 259 -23.62 4.39 -3.96
N GLU A 260 -23.90 5.35 -3.06
CA GLU A 260 -25.09 6.21 -3.14
C GLU A 260 -25.03 7.20 -4.31
N PHE A 261 -23.84 7.40 -4.90
CA PHE A 261 -23.60 8.31 -6.02
C PHE A 261 -23.00 7.54 -7.21
N PRO A 262 -23.83 6.88 -8.04
CA PRO A 262 -23.37 5.94 -9.07
C PRO A 262 -22.39 6.54 -10.08
N PHE A 263 -22.53 7.83 -10.39
CA PHE A 263 -21.62 8.50 -11.32
C PHE A 263 -20.22 8.70 -10.74
N LEU A 264 -20.09 8.96 -9.43
CA LEU A 264 -18.77 9.03 -8.77
C LEU A 264 -18.07 7.68 -8.82
N PHE A 265 -18.82 6.61 -8.50
CA PHE A 265 -18.33 5.25 -8.58
C PHE A 265 -17.93 4.87 -10.01
N GLN A 266 -18.76 5.20 -10.99
CA GLN A 266 -18.45 4.99 -12.41
C GLN A 266 -17.21 5.78 -12.83
N TRP A 267 -17.08 7.02 -12.37
CA TRP A 267 -15.92 7.85 -12.68
C TRP A 267 -14.63 7.21 -12.18
N LEU A 268 -14.63 6.78 -10.91
CA LEU A 268 -13.51 6.10 -10.30
C LEU A 268 -13.12 4.87 -11.12
N ARG A 269 -14.09 4.01 -11.44
CA ARG A 269 -13.83 2.77 -12.18
C ARG A 269 -13.31 2.99 -13.61
N GLN A 270 -13.86 3.97 -14.33
CA GLN A 270 -13.59 4.13 -15.76
C GLN A 270 -12.42 5.07 -16.06
N PHE A 271 -12.17 6.06 -15.20
CA PHE A 271 -11.26 7.16 -15.50
C PHE A 271 -10.11 7.31 -14.50
N SER A 272 -10.21 6.73 -13.31
CA SER A 272 -9.08 6.74 -12.38
C SER A 272 -8.10 5.62 -12.72
N ASP A 273 -6.88 5.98 -13.09
CA ASP A 273 -5.81 5.03 -13.39
C ASP A 273 -5.02 4.71 -12.10
N ILE A 274 -5.72 4.18 -11.09
CA ILE A 274 -5.15 3.87 -9.77
C ILE A 274 -4.00 2.88 -9.93
N SER A 275 -4.16 1.84 -10.74
CA SER A 275 -3.14 0.81 -10.94
C SER A 275 -1.83 1.42 -11.43
N ARG A 276 -1.86 2.13 -12.57
CA ARG A 276 -0.65 2.71 -13.18
C ARG A 276 0.00 3.76 -12.29
N CYS A 277 -0.82 4.53 -11.56
CA CYS A 277 -0.38 5.51 -10.59
C CYS A 277 0.64 4.94 -9.60
N PHE A 278 0.27 3.84 -8.93
CA PHE A 278 1.15 3.21 -7.96
C PHE A 278 2.28 2.42 -8.63
N ILE A 279 1.99 1.72 -9.72
CA ILE A 279 2.96 0.88 -10.45
C ILE A 279 4.17 1.69 -10.94
N ASN A 280 3.94 2.87 -11.50
CA ASN A 280 5.02 3.74 -11.98
C ASN A 280 5.99 4.13 -10.85
N ARG A 281 5.47 4.43 -9.66
CA ARG A 281 6.30 4.80 -8.51
C ARG A 281 7.00 3.61 -7.90
N PHE A 282 6.33 2.46 -7.81
CA PHE A 282 6.99 1.24 -7.39
C PHE A 282 8.16 0.89 -8.31
N ALA A 283 7.98 1.01 -9.63
CA ALA A 283 9.06 0.81 -10.60
C ALA A 283 10.19 1.84 -10.42
N TYR A 284 9.87 3.11 -10.22
CA TYR A 284 10.87 4.16 -9.93
C TYR A 284 11.70 3.85 -8.68
N ILE A 285 11.04 3.60 -7.54
CA ILE A 285 11.74 3.31 -6.27
C ILE A 285 12.58 2.04 -6.39
N PHE A 286 12.07 1.00 -7.06
CA PHE A 286 12.79 -0.24 -7.30
C PHE A 286 14.04 -0.02 -8.16
N ASN A 287 13.93 0.73 -9.26
CA ASN A 287 15.05 1.03 -10.15
C ASN A 287 16.13 1.85 -9.43
N GLU A 288 15.74 2.88 -8.67
CA GLU A 288 16.65 3.68 -7.84
C GLU A 288 17.36 2.82 -6.79
N ALA A 289 16.64 1.91 -6.14
CA ALA A 289 17.22 0.97 -5.18
C ALA A 289 18.24 0.02 -5.83
N CYS A 290 17.96 -0.48 -7.04
CA CYS A 290 18.88 -1.35 -7.76
C CYS A 290 20.18 -0.65 -8.16
N ILE A 291 20.12 0.66 -8.45
CA ILE A 291 21.31 1.46 -8.82
C ILE A 291 22.13 1.87 -7.57
N GLY A 292 21.46 2.31 -6.50
CA GLY A 292 22.11 2.94 -5.35
C GLY A 292 22.27 2.08 -4.09
N GLN A 293 21.63 0.91 -4.01
CA GLN A 293 21.56 0.06 -2.81
C GLN A 293 21.18 0.79 -1.50
N ASP A 294 20.35 1.84 -1.58
CA ASP A 294 19.95 2.65 -0.42
C ASP A 294 18.78 2.00 0.34
N GLU A 295 19.00 1.62 1.59
CA GLU A 295 17.96 1.06 2.48
C GLU A 295 16.76 2.00 2.66
N ARG A 296 16.93 3.31 2.49
CA ARG A 296 15.81 4.27 2.54
C ARG A 296 14.76 3.99 1.47
N ASN A 297 15.17 3.49 0.30
CA ASN A 297 14.26 3.13 -0.78
C ASN A 297 13.39 1.92 -0.40
N ILE A 298 13.91 0.98 0.38
CA ILE A 298 13.13 -0.19 0.87
C ILE A 298 12.03 0.27 1.84
N LEU A 299 12.36 1.19 2.75
CA LEU A 299 11.38 1.73 3.70
C LEU A 299 10.31 2.56 2.99
N GLU A 300 10.71 3.39 2.02
CA GLU A 300 9.78 4.15 1.19
C GLU A 300 8.86 3.23 0.39
N TYR A 301 9.42 2.20 -0.24
CA TYR A 301 8.67 1.18 -0.96
C TYR A 301 7.63 0.49 -0.08
N GLN A 302 8.02 0.07 1.13
CA GLN A 302 7.11 -0.59 2.07
C GLN A 302 5.96 0.34 2.50
N ARG A 303 6.23 1.63 2.72
CA ARG A 303 5.17 2.62 3.02
C ARG A 303 4.20 2.75 1.85
N PHE A 304 4.72 2.84 0.63
CA PHE A 304 3.91 2.97 -0.57
C PHE A 304 3.07 1.72 -0.86
N LEU A 305 3.59 0.52 -0.55
CA LEU A 305 2.83 -0.73 -0.61
C LEU A 305 1.68 -0.75 0.40
N MET A 306 1.91 -0.27 1.62
CA MET A 306 0.85 -0.16 2.63
C MET A 306 -0.23 0.83 2.20
N ALA A 307 0.15 1.96 1.61
CA ALA A 307 -0.78 2.92 1.04
C ALA A 307 -1.66 2.29 -0.04
N PHE A 308 -1.03 1.58 -0.99
CA PHE A 308 -1.75 0.90 -2.07
C PHE A 308 -2.70 -0.17 -1.54
N ASN A 309 -2.28 -0.95 -0.54
CA ASN A 309 -3.17 -1.92 0.12
C ASN A 309 -4.40 -1.23 0.74
N LYS A 310 -4.22 -0.13 1.47
CA LYS A 310 -5.36 0.64 2.01
C LYS A 310 -6.30 1.14 0.91
N VAL A 311 -5.75 1.56 -0.24
CA VAL A 311 -6.55 1.94 -1.42
C VAL A 311 -7.37 0.73 -1.86
N LEU A 312 -6.73 -0.40 -2.12
CA LEU A 312 -7.38 -1.63 -2.58
C LEU A 312 -8.50 -2.08 -1.63
N VAL A 313 -8.27 -2.09 -0.31
CA VAL A 313 -9.29 -2.41 0.71
C VAL A 313 -10.49 -1.47 0.62
N SER A 314 -10.26 -0.20 0.25
CA SER A 314 -11.31 0.81 0.13
C SER A 314 -12.14 0.70 -1.15
N LEU A 315 -11.69 -0.07 -2.16
CA LEU A 315 -12.39 -0.26 -3.43
C LEU A 315 -13.47 -1.36 -3.34
N SER A 316 -14.47 -1.28 -4.23
CA SER A 316 -15.40 -2.40 -4.48
C SER A 316 -14.67 -3.65 -4.96
N LEU A 317 -15.25 -4.84 -4.75
CA LEU A 317 -14.62 -6.12 -5.10
C LEU A 317 -14.20 -6.18 -6.58
N GLU A 318 -15.13 -5.92 -7.50
CA GLU A 318 -14.87 -5.99 -8.94
C GLU A 318 -13.75 -5.03 -9.38
N PHE A 319 -13.74 -3.79 -8.88
CA PHE A 319 -12.71 -2.83 -9.23
C PHE A 319 -11.35 -3.13 -8.58
N ARG A 320 -11.37 -3.66 -7.34
CA ARG A 320 -10.16 -4.17 -6.68
C ARG A 320 -9.52 -5.31 -7.47
N GLU A 321 -10.32 -6.25 -7.98
CA GLU A 321 -9.84 -7.37 -8.79
C GLU A 321 -9.19 -6.87 -10.09
N GLN A 322 -9.80 -5.87 -10.75
CA GLN A 322 -9.20 -5.22 -11.92
C GLN A 322 -7.84 -4.59 -11.56
N CYS A 323 -7.77 -3.80 -10.48
CA CYS A 323 -6.51 -3.18 -10.06
C CYS A 323 -5.43 -4.21 -9.70
N LEU A 324 -5.80 -5.31 -9.05
CA LEU A 324 -4.87 -6.40 -8.74
C LEU A 324 -4.36 -7.09 -10.01
N SER A 325 -5.21 -7.30 -11.02
CA SER A 325 -4.81 -7.86 -12.31
C SER A 325 -3.83 -6.95 -13.05
N ASP A 326 -4.09 -5.65 -13.10
CA ASP A 326 -3.15 -4.69 -13.71
C ASP A 326 -1.80 -4.68 -12.98
N PHE A 327 -1.85 -4.74 -11.64
CA PHE A 327 -0.66 -4.76 -10.79
C PHE A 327 0.18 -6.02 -11.02
N GLU A 328 -0.46 -7.18 -11.14
CA GLU A 328 0.20 -8.43 -11.53
C GLU A 328 0.89 -8.31 -12.89
N LEU A 329 0.13 -7.91 -13.90
CA LEU A 329 0.62 -7.88 -15.28
C LEU A 329 1.75 -6.86 -15.49
N GLN A 330 1.68 -5.69 -14.85
CA GLN A 330 2.61 -4.59 -15.15
C GLN A 330 3.76 -4.44 -14.15
N PHE A 331 3.61 -4.94 -12.92
CA PHE A 331 4.64 -4.81 -11.89
C PHE A 331 5.23 -6.15 -11.46
N PHE A 332 4.41 -7.14 -11.08
CA PHE A 332 4.93 -8.43 -10.61
C PHE A 332 5.71 -9.18 -11.70
N SER A 333 5.20 -9.20 -12.94
CA SER A 333 5.89 -9.83 -14.07
C SER A 333 7.28 -9.23 -14.32
N LYS A 334 7.41 -7.90 -14.21
CA LYS A 334 8.69 -7.18 -14.36
C LYS A 334 9.62 -7.43 -13.18
N LEU A 335 9.09 -7.42 -11.96
CA LEU A 335 9.87 -7.72 -10.76
C LEU A 335 10.46 -9.13 -10.85
N LEU A 336 9.67 -10.10 -11.32
CA LEU A 336 10.11 -11.47 -11.56
C LEU A 336 11.23 -11.51 -12.61
N GLN A 337 11.06 -10.86 -13.77
CA GLN A 337 12.12 -10.78 -14.79
C GLN A 337 13.42 -10.19 -14.23
N HIS A 338 13.34 -9.18 -13.35
CA HIS A 338 14.51 -8.65 -12.67
C HIS A 338 15.11 -9.64 -11.67
N THR A 339 14.31 -10.36 -10.90
CA THR A 339 14.80 -11.42 -9.99
C THR A 339 15.47 -12.57 -10.74
N GLU A 340 15.10 -12.79 -12.00
CA GLU A 340 15.69 -13.80 -12.89
C GLU A 340 16.92 -13.29 -13.67
N ALA A 341 17.17 -11.97 -13.67
CA ALA A 341 18.32 -11.34 -14.33
C ALA A 341 19.41 -10.95 -13.32
N ASP A 342 19.03 -10.37 -12.17
CA ASP A 342 19.93 -9.85 -11.14
C ASP A 342 19.87 -10.68 -9.85
N ASN A 343 21.04 -11.07 -9.33
CA ASN A 343 21.20 -11.87 -8.11
C ASN A 343 21.47 -11.01 -6.86
N SER A 344 21.20 -9.71 -6.93
CA SER A 344 21.36 -8.80 -5.82
C SER A 344 20.37 -9.08 -4.68
N ASN A 345 20.83 -8.93 -3.43
CA ASN A 345 20.00 -9.08 -2.22
C ASN A 345 18.73 -8.22 -2.28
N ILE A 346 18.86 -7.00 -2.81
CA ILE A 346 17.81 -5.99 -2.77
C ILE A 346 16.57 -6.44 -3.55
N VAL A 347 16.76 -7.09 -4.71
CA VAL A 347 15.67 -7.55 -5.55
C VAL A 347 14.77 -8.58 -4.84
N TYR A 348 15.37 -9.50 -4.06
CA TYR A 348 14.62 -10.43 -3.21
C TYR A 348 13.89 -9.72 -2.07
N ILE A 349 14.51 -8.74 -1.43
CA ILE A 349 13.86 -7.97 -0.35
C ILE A 349 12.60 -7.27 -0.90
N PHE A 350 12.70 -6.61 -2.06
CA PHE A 350 11.54 -5.99 -2.70
C PHE A 350 10.44 -7.02 -2.98
N LEU A 351 10.77 -8.16 -3.61
CA LEU A 351 9.81 -9.24 -3.88
C LEU A 351 9.10 -9.73 -2.61
N ILE A 352 9.86 -10.02 -1.53
CA ILE A 352 9.28 -10.50 -0.27
C ILE A 352 8.33 -9.44 0.31
N LYS A 353 8.74 -8.16 0.31
CA LYS A 353 7.93 -7.06 0.83
C LYS A 353 6.64 -6.88 0.03
N THR A 354 6.70 -7.02 -1.30
CA THR A 354 5.52 -6.97 -2.16
C THR A 354 4.56 -8.12 -1.86
N ILE A 355 5.05 -9.36 -1.79
CA ILE A 355 4.20 -10.52 -1.50
C ILE A 355 3.58 -10.38 -0.11
N ASP A 356 4.40 -10.05 0.91
CA ASP A 356 3.96 -9.85 2.30
C ASP A 356 2.84 -8.80 2.40
N ALA A 357 3.03 -7.65 1.75
CA ALA A 357 2.02 -6.58 1.75
C ALA A 357 0.72 -6.97 1.04
N MET A 358 0.77 -7.92 0.11
CA MET A 358 -0.39 -8.35 -0.69
C MET A 358 -1.08 -9.62 -0.15
N LEU A 359 -0.49 -10.33 0.81
CA LEU A 359 -1.11 -11.49 1.47
C LEU A 359 -2.57 -11.29 1.95
N PRO A 360 -3.01 -10.09 2.41
CA PRO A 360 -4.41 -9.86 2.75
C PRO A 360 -5.39 -10.11 1.60
N PHE A 361 -4.92 -10.06 0.35
CA PHE A 361 -5.72 -10.32 -0.85
C PHE A 361 -5.58 -11.74 -1.39
N ILE A 362 -5.03 -12.69 -0.62
CA ILE A 362 -4.79 -14.07 -1.07
C ILE A 362 -6.05 -14.86 -1.45
N SER A 363 -7.24 -14.37 -1.06
CA SER A 363 -8.51 -14.93 -1.53
C SER A 363 -8.80 -14.62 -3.00
N ASN A 364 -8.12 -13.63 -3.57
CA ASN A 364 -8.20 -13.32 -4.99
C ASN A 364 -7.44 -14.40 -5.78
N SER A 365 -8.10 -14.98 -6.79
CA SER A 365 -7.52 -16.09 -7.57
C SER A 365 -6.26 -15.69 -8.31
N ILE A 366 -6.22 -14.48 -8.89
CA ILE A 366 -5.08 -13.96 -9.65
C ILE A 366 -3.83 -13.94 -8.77
N PHE A 367 -3.92 -13.31 -7.60
CA PHE A 367 -2.78 -13.21 -6.69
C PHE A 367 -2.36 -14.58 -6.10
N LYS A 368 -3.34 -15.47 -5.85
CA LYS A 368 -3.07 -16.84 -5.39
C LYS A 368 -2.32 -17.65 -6.46
N ASP A 369 -2.78 -17.57 -7.71
CA ASP A 369 -2.19 -18.29 -8.83
C ASP A 369 -0.78 -17.77 -9.12
N PHE A 370 -0.58 -16.45 -9.08
CA PHE A 370 0.74 -15.83 -9.16
C PHE A 370 1.73 -16.39 -8.11
N ILE A 371 1.36 -16.40 -6.82
CA ILE A 371 2.24 -16.96 -5.77
C ILE A 371 2.55 -18.43 -6.05
N THR A 372 1.53 -19.19 -6.47
CA THR A 372 1.69 -20.61 -6.76
C THR A 372 2.65 -20.83 -7.92
N GLU A 373 2.52 -20.06 -9.01
CA GLU A 373 3.40 -20.12 -10.18
C GLU A 373 4.82 -19.67 -9.85
N LEU A 374 4.98 -18.60 -9.06
CA LEU A 374 6.28 -18.09 -8.63
C LEU A 374 7.09 -19.17 -7.90
N PHE A 375 6.51 -19.82 -6.89
CA PHE A 375 7.20 -20.87 -6.13
C PHE A 375 7.30 -22.21 -6.89
N GLN A 376 6.64 -22.34 -8.05
CA GLN A 376 6.81 -23.47 -8.97
C GLN A 376 7.76 -23.15 -10.13
N SER A 377 8.20 -21.90 -10.30
CA SER A 377 9.16 -21.51 -11.32
C SER A 377 10.52 -22.15 -11.06
N LYS A 378 11.05 -22.85 -12.07
CA LYS A 378 12.37 -23.49 -11.99
C LYS A 378 13.50 -22.48 -11.82
N ILE A 379 13.42 -21.34 -12.50
CA ILE A 379 14.45 -20.29 -12.46
C ILE A 379 14.46 -19.67 -11.07
N PHE A 380 13.28 -19.31 -10.56
CA PHE A 380 13.15 -18.75 -9.22
C PHE A 380 13.60 -19.75 -8.14
N SER A 381 13.21 -21.02 -8.28
CA SER A 381 13.63 -22.11 -7.38
C SER A 381 15.14 -22.22 -7.29
N GLN A 382 15.84 -22.34 -8.42
CA GLN A 382 17.30 -22.47 -8.45
C GLN A 382 17.99 -21.26 -7.80
N ARG A 383 17.51 -20.06 -8.09
CA ARG A 383 18.06 -18.84 -7.51
C ARG A 383 17.80 -18.70 -6.01
N LEU A 384 16.64 -19.17 -5.54
CA LEU A 384 16.32 -19.18 -4.13
C LEU A 384 17.16 -20.20 -3.35
N ASP A 385 17.49 -21.35 -3.95
CA ASP A 385 18.46 -22.31 -3.39
C ASP A 385 19.85 -21.67 -3.26
N ASP A 386 20.31 -20.97 -4.30
CA ASP A 386 21.58 -20.22 -4.27
C ASP A 386 21.58 -19.14 -3.17
N CYS A 387 20.43 -18.51 -2.92
CA CYS A 387 20.24 -17.54 -1.84
C CYS A 387 20.31 -18.22 -0.46
N PHE A 388 19.63 -19.35 -0.25
CA PHE A 388 19.59 -20.03 1.04
C PHE A 388 20.90 -20.74 1.42
N SER A 389 21.70 -21.12 0.42
CA SER A 389 23.00 -21.77 0.59
C SER A 389 24.12 -20.80 1.02
N GLN A 390 24.00 -19.51 0.73
CA GLN A 390 25.07 -18.53 0.86
C GLN A 390 24.93 -17.65 2.13
N PRO A 391 25.92 -17.62 3.05
CA PRO A 391 25.84 -16.86 4.30
C PRO A 391 25.55 -15.35 4.13
N LYS A 392 26.01 -14.74 3.04
CA LYS A 392 25.79 -13.31 2.73
C LYS A 392 24.32 -12.94 2.50
N TYR A 393 23.43 -13.90 2.28
CA TYR A 393 21.98 -13.70 2.11
C TYR A 393 21.19 -14.03 3.38
N SER A 394 21.83 -14.06 4.55
CA SER A 394 21.18 -14.42 5.82
C SER A 394 19.93 -13.58 6.16
N GLU A 395 19.89 -12.30 5.76
CA GLU A 395 18.71 -11.45 5.92
C GLU A 395 17.55 -11.87 5.01
N CYS A 396 17.83 -12.15 3.73
CA CYS A 396 16.83 -12.68 2.81
C CYS A 396 16.24 -14.01 3.30
N LYS A 397 17.09 -14.92 3.83
CA LYS A 397 16.66 -16.18 4.45
C LYS A 397 15.65 -15.94 5.58
N ILE A 398 15.97 -15.01 6.50
CA ILE A 398 15.07 -14.62 7.60
C ILE A 398 13.73 -14.08 7.07
N LEU A 399 13.79 -13.20 6.07
CA LEU A 399 12.59 -12.60 5.48
C LEU A 399 11.70 -13.64 4.77
N PHE A 400 12.27 -14.58 4.04
CA PHE A 400 11.50 -15.67 3.41
C PHE A 400 10.87 -16.61 4.43
N LEU A 401 11.59 -17.00 5.49
CA LEU A 401 11.02 -17.82 6.57
C LEU A 401 9.87 -17.09 7.30
N ALA A 402 9.97 -15.77 7.47
CA ALA A 402 8.88 -14.97 7.99
C ALA A 402 7.67 -14.93 7.03
N LEU A 403 7.92 -14.80 5.72
CA LEU A 403 6.86 -14.85 4.70
C LEU A 403 6.13 -16.20 4.69
N PHE A 404 6.86 -17.31 4.76
CA PHE A 404 6.28 -18.65 4.80
C PHE A 404 5.41 -18.87 6.04
N ASN A 405 5.83 -18.34 7.20
CA ASN A 405 5.01 -18.34 8.41
C ASN A 405 3.68 -17.62 8.18
N LYS A 406 3.74 -16.41 7.62
CA LYS A 406 2.53 -15.62 7.32
C LYS A 406 1.61 -16.33 6.33
N ILE A 407 2.16 -17.04 5.33
CA ILE A 407 1.37 -17.84 4.39
C ILE A 407 0.56 -18.92 5.14
N LEU A 408 1.14 -19.60 6.12
CA LEU A 408 0.43 -20.61 6.92
C LEU A 408 -0.65 -20.02 7.83
N GLU A 409 -0.47 -18.77 8.24
CA GLU A 409 -1.44 -18.01 9.04
C GLU A 409 -2.60 -17.46 8.19
N THR A 410 -2.51 -17.56 6.86
CA THR A 410 -3.64 -17.18 5.99
C THR A 410 -4.79 -18.19 6.08
N ASN A 411 -6.02 -17.71 5.87
CA ASN A 411 -7.20 -18.57 5.74
C ASN A 411 -7.27 -19.33 4.39
N CYS A 412 -6.17 -19.40 3.61
CA CYS A 412 -6.14 -19.97 2.27
C CYS A 412 -5.54 -21.38 2.26
N SER A 413 -6.31 -22.38 2.70
CA SER A 413 -5.81 -23.76 2.80
C SER A 413 -5.41 -24.37 1.46
N HIS A 414 -6.01 -23.92 0.35
CA HIS A 414 -5.60 -24.31 -1.00
C HIS A 414 -4.16 -23.92 -1.32
N LEU A 415 -3.76 -22.70 -0.99
CA LEU A 415 -2.39 -22.25 -1.22
C LEU A 415 -1.38 -23.05 -0.38
N VAL A 416 -1.70 -23.31 0.88
CA VAL A 416 -0.84 -24.14 1.74
C VAL A 416 -0.71 -25.55 1.18
N LYS A 417 -1.79 -26.14 0.67
CA LYS A 417 -1.76 -27.44 -0.04
C LYS A 417 -0.85 -27.36 -1.28
N ASP A 418 -1.03 -26.33 -2.10
CA ASP A 418 -0.31 -26.14 -3.35
C ASP A 418 1.20 -25.86 -3.15
N LEU A 419 1.60 -25.31 -2.01
CA LEU A 419 2.99 -24.96 -1.72
C LEU A 419 3.75 -25.97 -0.83
N PHE A 420 3.06 -26.69 0.07
CA PHE A 420 3.72 -27.55 1.08
C PHE A 420 3.41 -29.04 0.95
N CYS A 421 2.35 -29.43 0.25
CA CYS A 421 1.84 -30.81 0.27
C CYS A 421 1.72 -31.44 -1.12
N PHE A 422 1.72 -32.78 -1.22
CA PHE A 422 1.39 -33.47 -2.46
C PHE A 422 -0.03 -33.12 -2.92
N LYS A 423 -0.27 -33.14 -4.25
CA LYS A 423 -1.59 -32.89 -4.84
C LYS A 423 -2.63 -33.95 -4.42
N ASP A 424 -2.18 -35.17 -4.15
CA ASP A 424 -3.07 -36.29 -3.83
C ASP A 424 -3.43 -36.32 -2.33
N ARG A 425 -4.74 -36.33 -2.05
CA ARG A 425 -5.26 -36.52 -0.68
C ARG A 425 -5.25 -38.00 -0.33
N ILE A 426 -4.74 -38.34 0.85
CA ILE A 426 -4.90 -39.69 1.40
C ILE A 426 -6.20 -39.71 2.19
N LYS A 427 -7.20 -40.43 1.69
CA LYS A 427 -8.33 -40.87 2.51
C LYS A 427 -7.84 -42.01 3.39
N GLU A 428 -7.77 -41.79 4.70
CA GLU A 428 -7.39 -42.87 5.63
C GLU A 428 -8.41 -44.02 5.52
N LYS A 429 -8.03 -45.10 4.84
CA LYS A 429 -8.69 -46.40 5.03
C LYS A 429 -8.19 -46.97 6.36
N LYS A 430 -8.98 -46.74 7.40
CA LYS A 430 -8.97 -47.34 8.75
C LYS A 430 -7.98 -46.72 9.74
N LYS A 431 -8.57 -46.32 10.88
CA LYS A 431 -7.98 -46.20 12.22
C LYS A 431 -6.86 -47.22 12.47
N SER A 432 -5.63 -46.94 12.06
CA SER A 432 -4.46 -47.48 12.73
C SER A 432 -4.13 -46.48 13.83
N SER A 433 -4.30 -46.91 15.07
CA SER A 433 -3.92 -46.16 16.25
C SER A 433 -2.51 -45.58 16.08
N CYS A 434 -2.46 -44.26 15.88
CA CYS A 434 -1.24 -43.47 15.86
C CYS A 434 -0.53 -43.72 17.19
N LYS A 435 0.54 -44.53 17.17
CA LYS A 435 1.28 -44.84 18.40
C LYS A 435 2.19 -43.67 18.70
N PRO A 436 2.21 -43.15 19.93
CA PRO A 436 3.10 -42.05 20.29
C PRO A 436 4.54 -42.48 20.01
N ASN A 437 5.31 -41.63 19.32
CA ASN A 437 6.72 -41.88 19.02
C ASN A 437 7.52 -41.89 20.33
N LYS A 438 7.63 -43.07 20.96
CA LYS A 438 8.32 -43.27 22.24
C LYS A 438 9.77 -42.77 22.19
N ASN A 439 10.43 -42.85 21.03
CA ASN A 439 11.79 -42.38 20.84
C ASN A 439 11.86 -40.85 21.02
N LEU A 440 10.98 -40.10 20.37
CA LEU A 440 10.92 -38.65 20.51
C LEU A 440 10.60 -38.20 21.95
N SER A 441 9.69 -38.89 22.64
CA SER A 441 9.39 -38.60 24.04
C SER A 441 10.60 -38.79 24.95
N MET A 442 11.41 -39.84 24.72
CA MET A 442 12.64 -40.07 25.48
C MET A 442 13.70 -39.01 25.15
N LYS A 443 13.88 -38.67 23.87
CA LYS A 443 14.81 -37.62 23.41
C LYS A 443 14.46 -36.25 23.98
N ALA A 444 13.18 -35.85 23.93
CA ALA A 444 12.71 -34.61 24.55
C ALA A 444 12.95 -34.61 26.07
N MET A 445 12.69 -35.74 26.76
CA MET A 445 12.99 -35.87 28.19
C MET A 445 14.49 -35.77 28.50
N GLN A 446 15.35 -36.43 27.72
CA GLN A 446 16.80 -36.38 27.86
C GLN A 446 17.32 -34.95 27.72
N ILE A 447 16.90 -34.24 26.67
CA ILE A 447 17.31 -32.85 26.42
C ILE A 447 16.75 -31.90 27.47
N SER A 448 15.51 -32.10 27.92
CA SER A 448 14.90 -31.27 28.96
C SER A 448 15.65 -31.27 30.30
N LYS A 449 16.46 -32.32 30.55
CA LYS A 449 17.31 -32.50 31.73
C LYS A 449 18.68 -31.84 31.60
N LEU A 450 19.18 -31.64 30.38
CA LEU A 450 20.47 -30.98 30.07
C LEU A 450 20.33 -29.45 30.09
N LYS A 451 19.62 -28.90 31.08
CA LYS A 451 19.11 -27.52 31.05
C LYS A 451 20.20 -26.47 30.81
N TYR A 452 20.03 -25.67 29.76
CA TYR A 452 20.74 -24.40 29.55
C TYR A 452 19.88 -23.16 29.88
N ASN A 453 18.60 -23.35 30.27
CA ASN A 453 17.69 -22.25 30.60
C ASN A 453 16.62 -22.63 31.66
N GLU A 454 16.22 -21.66 32.51
CA GLU A 454 15.21 -21.78 33.58
C GLU A 454 13.83 -21.14 33.26
N GLY A 455 13.61 -20.61 32.05
CA GLY A 455 12.41 -19.85 31.67
C GLY A 455 11.11 -20.66 31.39
N GLU A 456 9.97 -19.93 31.42
CA GLU A 456 8.57 -20.39 31.48
C GLU A 456 8.08 -21.29 30.32
N ARG A 457 8.25 -22.61 30.45
CA ARG A 457 7.76 -23.62 29.48
C ARG A 457 6.23 -23.72 29.36
N GLN A 458 5.47 -23.23 30.34
CA GLN A 458 4.01 -23.34 30.37
C GLN A 458 3.31 -22.51 29.28
N ASN A 459 3.91 -21.40 28.86
CA ASN A 459 3.33 -20.50 27.86
C ASN A 459 3.33 -21.11 26.44
N SER A 460 4.35 -21.91 26.09
CA SER A 460 4.43 -22.56 24.78
C SER A 460 3.33 -23.59 24.56
N PHE A 461 3.14 -24.53 25.51
CA PHE A 461 2.09 -25.56 25.40
C PHE A 461 0.69 -24.95 25.23
N LEU A 462 0.35 -23.92 26.00
CA LEU A 462 -0.94 -23.24 25.89
C LEU A 462 -1.11 -22.57 24.52
N SER A 463 -0.07 -21.93 24.00
CA SER A 463 -0.10 -21.31 22.67
C SER A 463 -0.29 -22.34 21.54
N ILE A 464 0.38 -23.49 21.63
CA ILE A 464 0.22 -24.59 20.68
C ILE A 464 -1.20 -25.16 20.80
N LEU A 465 -1.68 -25.42 22.01
CA LEU A 465 -3.02 -25.94 22.25
C LEU A 465 -4.10 -25.04 21.64
N GLN A 466 -3.97 -23.71 21.73
CA GLN A 466 -4.88 -22.76 21.10
C GLN A 466 -4.91 -22.93 19.57
N LYS A 467 -3.76 -23.14 18.91
CA LYS A 467 -3.69 -23.35 17.45
C LYS A 467 -4.47 -24.62 17.01
N PHE A 468 -4.50 -25.65 17.86
CA PHE A 468 -5.24 -26.89 17.59
C PHE A 468 -6.76 -26.80 17.86
N GLN A 469 -7.29 -25.70 18.43
CA GLN A 469 -8.71 -25.61 18.83
C GLN A 469 -9.69 -25.19 17.71
N ALA A 470 -9.25 -24.70 16.54
CA ALA A 470 -10.15 -24.12 15.51
C ALA A 470 -10.79 -25.13 14.52
N LYS A 471 -12.13 -24.99 14.32
CA LYS A 471 -13.13 -25.60 13.37
C LYS A 471 -13.07 -27.10 12.97
N SER A 472 -14.23 -27.76 13.18
CA SER A 472 -14.77 -29.10 12.79
C SER A 472 -13.82 -30.30 12.58
N PRO A 473 -14.23 -31.53 12.99
CA PRO A 473 -13.52 -32.75 12.62
C PRO A 473 -13.42 -32.89 11.08
N GLN A 474 -12.27 -33.32 10.57
CA GLN A 474 -12.00 -33.47 9.14
C GLN A 474 -11.65 -34.93 8.81
N ASP A 475 -12.17 -35.44 7.69
CA ASP A 475 -12.04 -36.82 7.23
C ASP A 475 -10.89 -37.03 6.21
N GLU A 476 -10.14 -35.99 5.88
CA GLU A 476 -9.10 -36.02 4.84
C GLU A 476 -7.78 -35.52 5.38
N TYR A 477 -6.67 -36.12 4.94
CA TYR A 477 -5.32 -35.79 5.38
C TYR A 477 -4.43 -35.40 4.20
N LEU A 478 -3.49 -34.50 4.47
CA LEU A 478 -2.50 -34.00 3.50
C LEU A 478 -1.13 -34.61 3.79
N VAL A 479 -0.32 -34.77 2.75
CA VAL A 479 1.04 -35.31 2.89
C VAL A 479 2.05 -34.21 2.58
N TYR A 480 2.95 -33.92 3.52
CA TYR A 480 4.07 -33.01 3.32
C TYR A 480 4.99 -33.51 2.18
N ASP A 481 5.43 -32.61 1.32
CA ASP A 481 6.15 -32.90 0.08
C ASP A 481 7.52 -32.23 0.05
N ASP A 482 8.56 -32.97 0.43
CA ASP A 482 9.95 -32.49 0.54
C ASP A 482 10.56 -32.06 -0.80
N GLU A 483 9.96 -32.44 -1.94
CA GLU A 483 10.46 -32.07 -3.27
C GLU A 483 10.02 -30.65 -3.67
N LYS A 484 9.02 -30.07 -2.99
CA LYS A 484 8.62 -28.69 -3.23
C LYS A 484 9.65 -27.71 -2.68
N LEU A 485 9.79 -26.58 -3.35
CA LEU A 485 10.75 -25.52 -3.02
C LEU A 485 10.69 -25.12 -1.54
N ILE A 486 9.52 -24.74 -1.01
CA ILE A 486 9.42 -24.28 0.39
C ILE A 486 9.79 -25.41 1.38
N PRO A 487 9.19 -26.62 1.30
CA PRO A 487 9.62 -27.76 2.08
C PRO A 487 11.11 -28.08 2.02
N ARG A 488 11.72 -28.07 0.82
CA ARG A 488 13.16 -28.26 0.65
C ARG A 488 13.97 -27.21 1.40
N LEU A 489 13.62 -25.93 1.29
CA LEU A 489 14.31 -24.85 1.99
C LEU A 489 14.17 -24.93 3.52
N ILE A 490 13.04 -25.46 4.02
CA ILE A 490 12.86 -25.79 5.44
C ILE A 490 13.85 -26.89 5.84
N SER A 491 13.92 -27.98 5.07
CA SER A 491 14.85 -29.09 5.30
C SER A 491 16.31 -28.63 5.28
N GLU A 492 16.72 -27.84 4.30
CA GLU A 492 18.06 -27.24 4.24
C GLU A 492 18.35 -26.34 5.45
N SER A 493 17.39 -25.51 5.84
CA SER A 493 17.52 -24.63 7.01
C SER A 493 17.64 -25.41 8.31
N LEU A 494 16.96 -26.54 8.42
CA LEU A 494 17.10 -27.47 9.55
C LEU A 494 18.47 -28.15 9.53
N LEU A 495 18.97 -28.60 8.37
CA LEU A 495 20.29 -29.22 8.26
C LEU A 495 21.43 -28.29 8.70
N THR A 496 21.26 -26.97 8.51
CA THR A 496 22.23 -25.94 8.95
C THR A 496 21.86 -25.28 10.28
N PHE A 497 20.99 -25.88 11.10
CA PHE A 497 20.43 -25.25 12.30
C PHE A 497 21.48 -24.60 13.21
N PHE A 498 22.55 -25.32 13.56
CA PHE A 498 23.59 -24.80 14.47
C PHE A 498 24.50 -23.73 13.83
N GLN A 499 24.47 -23.57 12.51
CA GLN A 499 25.22 -22.56 11.76
C GLN A 499 24.39 -21.31 11.46
N ASN A 500 23.06 -21.41 11.51
CA ASN A 500 22.16 -20.29 11.26
C ASN A 500 22.28 -19.20 12.35
N LYS A 501 21.93 -17.97 11.98
CA LYS A 501 21.64 -16.91 12.95
C LYS A 501 20.48 -17.33 13.87
N TYR A 502 20.53 -16.91 15.13
CA TYR A 502 19.51 -17.25 16.12
C TYR A 502 18.09 -16.81 15.70
N GLU A 503 17.95 -15.65 15.08
CA GLU A 503 16.68 -15.13 14.54
C GLU A 503 16.09 -16.05 13.46
N CYS A 504 16.96 -16.62 12.61
CA CYS A 504 16.56 -17.59 11.58
C CYS A 504 15.99 -18.85 12.23
N ASN A 505 16.65 -19.39 13.26
CA ASN A 505 16.18 -20.58 13.97
C ASN A 505 14.85 -20.35 14.70
N LYS A 506 14.65 -19.17 15.30
CA LYS A 506 13.36 -18.79 15.89
C LYS A 506 12.21 -18.85 14.87
N LEU A 507 12.40 -18.27 13.69
CA LEU A 507 11.39 -18.27 12.63
C LEU A 507 11.18 -19.67 12.05
N LEU A 508 12.25 -20.45 11.89
CA LEU A 508 12.19 -21.83 11.43
C LEU A 508 11.37 -22.72 12.39
N ILE A 509 11.57 -22.57 13.70
CA ILE A 509 10.78 -23.27 14.72
C ILE A 509 9.31 -22.86 14.60
N ALA A 510 9.03 -21.56 14.58
CA ALA A 510 7.66 -21.07 14.42
C ALA A 510 7.00 -21.65 13.17
N LEU A 511 7.74 -21.75 12.06
CA LEU A 511 7.28 -22.31 10.79
C LEU A 511 6.92 -23.79 10.90
N VAL A 512 7.81 -24.61 11.47
CA VAL A 512 7.58 -26.04 11.67
C VAL A 512 6.39 -26.27 12.62
N ILE A 513 6.27 -25.48 13.69
CA ILE A 513 5.14 -25.56 14.63
C ILE A 513 3.82 -25.11 13.97
N ASN A 514 3.85 -24.05 13.16
CA ASN A 514 2.70 -23.61 12.37
C ASN A 514 2.27 -24.67 11.36
N LEU A 515 3.22 -25.37 10.72
CA LEU A 515 2.92 -26.50 9.83
C LEU A 515 2.29 -27.68 10.57
N LEU A 516 2.88 -28.08 11.70
CA LEU A 516 2.39 -29.21 12.51
C LEU A 516 1.01 -28.95 13.13
N SER A 517 0.65 -27.69 13.36
CA SER A 517 -0.61 -27.26 13.95
C SER A 517 -1.65 -26.79 12.91
N PHE A 518 -1.26 -26.69 11.64
CA PHE A 518 -2.12 -26.25 10.54
C PHE A 518 -3.38 -27.10 10.45
N GLU A 519 -4.56 -26.44 10.42
CA GLU A 519 -5.89 -27.09 10.40
C GLU A 519 -5.98 -28.31 11.34
N ARG A 520 -5.60 -28.15 12.62
CA ARG A 520 -5.57 -29.21 13.66
C ARG A 520 -4.59 -30.35 13.40
N GLY A 521 -3.54 -30.08 12.63
CA GLY A 521 -2.51 -31.07 12.28
C GLY A 521 -2.94 -32.01 11.15
N ILE A 522 -3.71 -31.52 10.18
CA ILE A 522 -4.12 -32.27 8.98
C ILE A 522 -2.93 -32.70 8.11
N ILE A 523 -1.80 -32.00 8.21
CA ILE A 523 -0.58 -32.31 7.45
C ILE A 523 0.18 -33.46 8.14
N TYR A 524 0.30 -34.58 7.44
CA TYR A 524 1.03 -35.78 7.83
C TYR A 524 2.46 -35.76 7.30
N ASN A 525 3.29 -36.65 7.85
CA ASN A 525 4.69 -36.88 7.47
C ASN A 525 5.65 -35.71 7.70
N VAL A 526 5.24 -34.64 8.37
CA VAL A 526 6.22 -33.66 8.89
C VAL A 526 7.10 -34.30 9.98
N TYR A 527 6.61 -35.36 10.66
CA TYR A 527 7.35 -36.03 11.74
C TYR A 527 6.90 -37.47 12.10
N SER A 528 5.95 -38.05 11.36
CA SER A 528 5.37 -39.36 11.71
C SER A 528 5.58 -40.42 10.63
N LYS A 529 5.73 -41.68 11.09
CA LYS A 529 5.78 -42.89 10.25
C LYS A 529 4.38 -43.36 9.82
N ASP A 530 3.35 -42.52 9.99
CA ASP A 530 1.95 -42.93 9.88
C ASP A 530 1.53 -43.26 8.45
N VAL A 531 2.34 -42.86 7.46
CA VAL A 531 2.20 -43.30 6.08
C VAL A 531 3.51 -44.00 5.69
N ARG A 532 3.44 -45.13 4.97
CA ARG A 532 4.58 -45.76 4.29
C ARG A 532 5.11 -44.87 3.14
N SER A 533 5.34 -43.58 3.41
CA SER A 533 5.87 -42.65 2.43
C SER A 533 7.38 -42.83 2.42
N LYS A 534 7.93 -43.04 1.22
CA LYS A 534 9.38 -43.03 0.97
C LYS A 534 9.91 -41.58 0.86
N TYR A 535 9.18 -40.58 1.37
CA TYR A 535 9.17 -39.23 0.80
C TYR A 535 9.27 -38.08 1.83
N SER A 536 9.60 -38.33 3.10
CA SER A 536 9.90 -37.26 4.07
C SER A 536 11.18 -37.55 4.84
N ASP A 537 12.12 -36.61 4.77
CA ASP A 537 13.46 -36.69 5.35
C ASP A 537 13.56 -36.00 6.71
N ILE A 538 12.50 -35.31 7.17
CA ILE A 538 12.51 -34.55 8.42
C ILE A 538 12.85 -35.42 9.64
N GLU A 539 12.36 -36.68 9.72
CA GLU A 539 12.73 -37.56 10.83
C GLU A 539 14.25 -37.79 10.88
N ASN A 540 14.87 -38.09 9.73
CA ASN A 540 16.31 -38.31 9.61
C ASN A 540 17.11 -37.03 9.96
N ILE A 541 16.65 -35.87 9.47
CA ILE A 541 17.24 -34.56 9.78
C ILE A 541 17.22 -34.32 11.29
N MET A 542 16.12 -34.66 11.96
CA MET A 542 15.96 -34.44 13.39
C MET A 542 16.74 -35.43 14.25
N GLU A 543 16.96 -36.66 13.78
CA GLU A 543 17.92 -37.57 14.41
C GLU A 543 19.35 -37.02 14.31
N PHE A 544 19.75 -36.56 13.12
CA PHE A 544 21.03 -35.89 12.94
C PHE A 544 21.20 -34.68 13.86
N LEU A 545 20.19 -33.81 13.96
CA LEU A 545 20.26 -32.62 14.82
C LEU A 545 20.34 -32.98 16.30
N PHE A 546 19.68 -34.06 16.72
CA PHE A 546 19.77 -34.56 18.09
C PHE A 546 21.17 -35.07 18.41
N ASP A 547 21.78 -35.84 17.51
CA ASP A 547 23.15 -36.35 17.69
C ASP A 547 24.16 -35.19 17.69
N ALA A 548 23.98 -34.22 16.78
CA ALA A 548 24.78 -33.00 16.76
C ALA A 548 24.65 -32.21 18.06
N PHE A 549 23.43 -32.05 18.60
CA PHE A 549 23.19 -31.40 19.88
C PHE A 549 23.97 -32.08 21.02
N LEU A 550 23.91 -33.41 21.14
CA LEU A 550 24.64 -34.13 22.18
C LEU A 550 26.15 -33.92 22.05
N ASN A 551 26.69 -33.99 20.84
CA ASN A 551 28.11 -33.74 20.60
C ASN A 551 28.51 -32.31 20.97
N TYR A 552 27.72 -31.29 20.60
CA TYR A 552 27.99 -29.89 20.99
C TYR A 552 27.91 -29.69 22.50
N ASN A 553 26.95 -30.35 23.17
CA ASN A 553 26.83 -30.30 24.61
C ASN A 553 28.09 -30.87 25.30
N ASP A 554 28.61 -31.99 24.81
CA ASP A 554 29.82 -32.61 25.35
C ASP A 554 31.05 -31.71 25.13
N ILE A 555 31.18 -31.10 23.95
CA ILE A 555 32.25 -30.13 23.65
C ILE A 555 32.16 -28.89 24.56
N ILE A 556 30.96 -28.35 24.77
CA ILE A 556 30.75 -27.18 25.66
C ILE A 556 31.12 -27.54 27.10
N ASN A 557 30.73 -28.73 27.57
CA ASN A 557 31.07 -29.20 28.92
C ASN A 557 32.57 -29.43 29.07
N GLU A 558 33.22 -30.09 28.12
CA GLU A 558 34.68 -30.29 28.10
C GLU A 558 35.43 -28.94 28.07
N HIS A 559 34.94 -27.96 27.31
CA HIS A 559 35.52 -26.61 27.31
C HIS A 559 35.29 -25.88 28.66
N ASN A 560 34.11 -26.00 29.27
CA ASN A 560 33.83 -25.39 30.57
C ASN A 560 34.64 -26.04 31.69
N GLU A 561 34.89 -27.34 31.62
CA GLU A 561 35.78 -28.07 32.53
C GLU A 561 37.25 -27.68 32.32
N ARG A 562 37.69 -27.47 31.07
CA ARG A 562 39.04 -27.02 30.71
C ARG A 562 39.32 -25.54 30.99
N LYS A 563 38.30 -24.68 31.13
CA LYS A 563 38.45 -23.26 31.52
C LYS A 563 39.08 -23.04 32.90
N TYR A 564 39.26 -24.09 33.70
CA TYR A 564 40.10 -24.05 34.90
C TYR A 564 41.62 -24.18 34.62
N LEU A 565 42.02 -24.26 33.35
CA LEU A 565 43.42 -24.25 32.90
C LEU A 565 43.62 -23.20 31.79
N THR A 566 43.94 -21.97 32.21
CA THR A 566 44.53 -20.83 31.46
C THR A 566 43.75 -20.25 30.25
N MET A 567 43.27 -19.01 30.40
CA MET A 567 42.39 -18.26 29.49
C MET A 567 43.03 -17.70 28.20
N ASP A 568 44.34 -17.84 27.95
CA ASP A 568 45.01 -17.11 26.84
C ASP A 568 45.26 -17.94 25.56
N SER A 569 44.90 -19.22 25.50
CA SER A 569 45.17 -20.09 24.34
C SER A 569 44.01 -20.25 23.35
N ALA A 570 42.83 -19.69 23.64
CA ALA A 570 41.57 -20.07 22.98
C ALA A 570 41.18 -19.24 21.73
N MET A 571 42.09 -18.45 21.14
CA MET A 571 41.75 -17.72 19.90
C MET A 571 42.10 -18.47 18.61
N ILE A 572 42.90 -19.54 18.67
CA ILE A 572 43.29 -20.28 17.47
C ILE A 572 43.42 -21.78 17.81
N SER A 573 42.30 -22.49 18.02
CA SER A 573 42.34 -23.95 17.88
C SER A 573 42.23 -24.28 16.39
N GLN A 574 43.36 -24.27 15.70
CA GLN A 574 43.51 -25.03 14.45
C GLN A 574 43.48 -26.51 14.82
N ASN A 575 42.29 -27.09 14.84
CA ASN A 575 42.14 -28.53 14.86
C ASN A 575 41.18 -28.91 13.73
N ASP A 576 41.73 -29.59 12.73
CA ASP A 576 41.04 -30.32 11.65
C ASP A 576 40.08 -31.41 12.17
N GLN A 577 39.87 -31.51 13.50
CA GLN A 577 38.95 -32.44 14.14
C GLN A 577 37.50 -31.92 14.25
N HIS A 578 37.19 -30.73 13.72
CA HIS A 578 35.83 -30.21 13.64
C HIS A 578 35.06 -30.64 12.36
N GLU A 579 35.66 -31.48 11.50
CA GLU A 579 35.00 -32.05 10.30
C GLU A 579 33.72 -32.87 10.61
N TYR A 580 33.53 -33.33 11.85
CA TYR A 580 32.42 -34.22 12.23
C TYR A 580 31.05 -33.54 12.40
N LEU A 581 30.96 -32.22 12.23
CA LEU A 581 29.81 -31.44 12.70
C LEU A 581 28.93 -30.86 11.58
N ARG A 582 29.20 -31.25 10.34
CA ARG A 582 28.43 -30.90 9.14
C ARG A 582 27.67 -32.13 8.65
N PRO A 583 26.51 -31.97 7.97
CA PRO A 583 25.89 -33.08 7.26
C PRO A 583 26.93 -33.74 6.33
N THR A 584 27.27 -35.01 6.57
CA THR A 584 28.28 -35.69 5.75
C THR A 584 27.71 -35.98 4.36
N PRO A 585 28.53 -36.05 3.30
CA PRO A 585 28.06 -36.45 1.98
C PRO A 585 27.28 -37.77 2.01
N LYS A 586 27.75 -38.75 2.80
CA LYS A 586 27.09 -40.04 3.02
C LYS A 586 25.74 -39.94 3.73
N PHE A 587 25.53 -38.93 4.56
CA PHE A 587 24.23 -38.68 5.20
C PHE A 587 23.27 -38.00 4.22
N LEU A 588 23.76 -37.02 3.45
CA LEU A 588 22.99 -36.36 2.41
C LEU A 588 22.55 -37.34 1.31
N GLU A 589 23.41 -38.29 0.92
CA GLU A 589 23.10 -39.39 -0.01
C GLU A 589 22.00 -40.35 0.51
N ARG A 590 21.72 -40.37 1.82
CA ARG A 590 20.69 -41.22 2.44
C ARG A 590 19.33 -40.56 2.54
N LEU A 591 19.28 -39.23 2.41
CA LEU A 591 18.03 -38.53 2.26
C LEU A 591 17.42 -38.93 0.90
N SER A 592 16.11 -38.76 0.70
CA SER A 592 15.52 -38.79 -0.65
C SER A 592 16.29 -37.83 -1.59
N PRO A 593 16.12 -37.82 -2.93
CA PRO A 593 16.96 -37.01 -3.82
C PRO A 593 16.67 -35.49 -3.70
N LEU A 594 16.66 -34.96 -2.48
CA LEU A 594 16.95 -33.60 -2.13
C LEU A 594 18.29 -33.21 -2.78
N GLU A 595 18.21 -32.49 -3.90
CA GLU A 595 19.31 -31.69 -4.42
C GLU A 595 19.58 -30.52 -3.45
N CYS A 596 20.12 -30.85 -2.27
CA CYS A 596 20.43 -29.89 -1.21
C CYS A 596 21.75 -29.18 -1.52
N ASN A 597 21.71 -27.85 -1.64
CA ASN A 597 22.90 -27.05 -1.89
C ASN A 597 23.41 -26.45 -0.56
N ILE A 598 24.03 -27.28 0.29
CA ILE A 598 24.41 -26.85 1.65
C ILE A 598 25.80 -26.19 1.62
N GLY A 599 25.83 -24.86 1.69
CA GLY A 599 27.05 -24.10 1.91
C GLY A 599 27.62 -24.36 3.30
N THR A 600 28.88 -24.78 3.38
CA THR A 600 29.51 -25.07 4.66
C THR A 600 30.17 -23.81 5.24
N SER A 601 29.69 -23.33 6.39
CA SER A 601 30.34 -22.28 7.18
C SER A 601 30.74 -22.78 8.56
N ASP A 602 31.70 -22.10 9.19
CA ASP A 602 32.11 -22.41 10.55
C ASP A 602 31.04 -22.01 11.57
N VAL A 603 30.97 -22.79 12.66
CA VAL A 603 30.04 -22.54 13.76
C VAL A 603 30.62 -21.44 14.62
N ASN A 604 29.90 -20.32 14.75
CA ASN A 604 30.27 -19.28 15.70
C ASN A 604 29.94 -19.75 17.12
N HIS A 605 30.98 -20.02 17.93
CA HIS A 605 30.83 -20.48 19.32
C HIS A 605 29.99 -19.53 20.19
N GLY A 606 30.01 -18.21 19.91
CA GLY A 606 29.18 -17.23 20.61
C GLY A 606 27.68 -17.38 20.35
N SER A 607 27.29 -17.82 19.15
CA SER A 607 25.88 -18.11 18.81
C SER A 607 25.47 -19.56 19.10
N LEU A 608 26.43 -20.47 19.30
CA LEU A 608 26.15 -21.89 19.52
C LEU A 608 25.29 -22.13 20.76
N ILE A 609 25.58 -21.49 21.90
CA ILE A 609 24.78 -21.64 23.13
C ILE A 609 23.33 -21.17 22.90
N SER A 610 23.14 -20.04 22.21
CA SER A 610 21.80 -19.55 21.87
C SER A 610 21.06 -20.51 20.95
N ASN A 611 21.75 -21.11 19.97
CA ASN A 611 21.18 -22.12 19.08
C ASN A 611 20.89 -23.43 19.82
N MET A 612 21.75 -23.86 20.74
CA MET A 612 21.51 -25.02 21.61
C MET A 612 20.22 -24.84 22.42
N ASN A 613 20.06 -23.67 23.07
CA ASN A 613 18.81 -23.30 23.74
C ASN A 613 17.60 -23.36 22.80
N CYS A 614 17.73 -22.73 21.63
CA CYS A 614 16.71 -22.72 20.60
C CYS A 614 16.29 -24.15 20.18
N PHE A 615 17.24 -25.08 20.07
CA PHE A 615 16.99 -26.48 19.74
C PHE A 615 16.28 -27.24 20.86
N GLN A 616 16.61 -26.96 22.12
CA GLN A 616 15.89 -27.56 23.25
C GLN A 616 14.40 -27.17 23.22
N ASP A 617 14.11 -25.89 22.98
CA ASP A 617 12.74 -25.39 22.86
C ASP A 617 12.03 -26.05 21.66
N PHE A 618 12.70 -26.12 20.51
CA PHE A 618 12.17 -26.77 19.31
C PHE A 618 11.71 -28.21 19.55
N LEU A 619 12.55 -29.04 20.16
CA LEU A 619 12.19 -30.44 20.43
C LEU A 619 11.04 -30.60 21.41
N ASN A 620 10.95 -29.72 22.41
CA ASN A 620 9.83 -29.72 23.35
C ASN A 620 8.52 -29.31 22.65
N ASP A 621 8.56 -28.29 21.79
CA ASP A 621 7.38 -27.81 21.07
C ASP A 621 6.86 -28.85 20.06
N ILE A 622 7.75 -29.53 19.34
CA ILE A 622 7.38 -30.65 18.47
C ILE A 622 6.72 -31.76 19.29
N PHE A 623 7.31 -32.12 20.44
CA PHE A 623 6.73 -33.13 21.33
C PHE A 623 5.31 -32.75 21.76
N TYR A 624 5.07 -31.48 22.13
CA TYR A 624 3.73 -31.01 22.48
C TYR A 624 2.76 -31.07 21.30
N CYS A 625 3.17 -30.67 20.09
CA CYS A 625 2.33 -30.77 18.89
C CYS A 625 1.86 -32.22 18.65
N ILE A 626 2.79 -33.18 18.69
CA ILE A 626 2.48 -34.60 18.47
C ILE A 626 1.58 -35.14 19.59
N LYS A 627 1.84 -34.75 20.84
CA LYS A 627 1.03 -35.17 21.99
C LYS A 627 -0.41 -34.64 21.90
N ILE A 628 -0.59 -33.36 21.56
CA ILE A 628 -1.92 -32.72 21.42
C ILE A 628 -2.69 -33.38 20.27
N ARG A 629 -2.03 -33.59 19.13
CA ARG A 629 -2.63 -34.27 17.98
C ARG A 629 -3.19 -35.65 18.35
N HIS A 630 -2.42 -36.45 19.09
CA HIS A 630 -2.89 -37.76 19.58
C HIS A 630 -4.09 -37.67 20.53
N ILE A 631 -4.21 -36.60 21.32
CA ILE A 631 -5.37 -36.41 22.22
C ILE A 631 -6.65 -36.10 21.42
N ILE A 632 -6.52 -35.40 20.28
CA ILE A 632 -7.65 -34.90 19.49
C ILE A 632 -8.17 -35.95 18.48
N THR A 633 -7.29 -36.83 17.97
CA THR A 633 -7.64 -37.97 17.09
C THR A 633 -8.15 -39.17 17.88
#